data_AF-A0A1V5E1J0-F1
#
_entry.id   AF-A0A1V5E1J0-F1
#
_cell.length_a   1.000
_cell.length_b   1.000
_cell.length_c   1.000
_cell.angle_alpha   90.00
_cell.angle_beta   90.00
_cell.angle_gamma   90.00
#
_symmetry.space_group_name_H-M   'P 1'
#
loop_
_entity.id
_entity.type
_entity.pdbx_description
1 polymer ?
#
loop_
_entity_poly.entity_id
_entity_poly.type
_entity_poly.pdbx_seq_one_letter_code
_entity_poly.pdbx_strand_id
1 'polypeptide(L)'
;MPLVAITPLTQDCYEKIWHKFINCTFLIHEDSINELKNIFKFKANTFYSNPITRLEKIKDYKKTEILSLKGMAIKLLLDGQMGGWIGNKNSRVQTFFFSDVIDSLDDSINNPKDFSHVLIEKMTNKIDTYNKLLTPNNGILTIDISKILLYWGHHNINKYLFLERKKIEVKVLPNNESMEMFVDQPVATRRDSYHYHMLKKEKVDLILVGDANYKNNICPCENCNSYKCEIYILKDDARKQLLGLG
;
A
#
# COMPACT_ATOMS: atom_id res chain seq x y z
N MET A 1 10.13 -3.64 -4.96
CA MET A 1 8.77 -3.02 -4.91
C MET A 1 8.65 -2.11 -3.69
N PRO A 2 7.77 -1.10 -3.73
CA PRO A 2 7.27 -0.34 -2.59
C PRO A 2 6.43 -1.22 -1.66
N LEU A 3 7.04 -2.30 -1.20
CA LEU A 3 6.52 -3.36 -0.34
C LEU A 3 6.13 -2.82 1.04
N VAL A 4 6.68 -1.67 1.42
CA VAL A 4 6.37 -0.99 2.68
C VAL A 4 5.07 -0.16 2.62
N ALA A 5 4.49 0.02 1.43
CA ALA A 5 3.52 1.09 1.22
C ALA A 5 2.22 0.75 0.45
N ILE A 6 2.00 -0.49 0.00
CA ILE A 6 0.69 -0.87 -0.61
C ILE A 6 -0.03 -1.96 0.18
N THR A 7 0.66 -2.71 1.03
CA THR A 7 0.03 -3.77 1.79
C THR A 7 0.71 -3.83 3.15
N PRO A 8 -0.03 -3.87 4.27
CA PRO A 8 0.59 -4.22 5.54
C PRO A 8 1.24 -5.58 5.34
N LEU A 9 2.56 -5.58 5.24
CA LEU A 9 3.33 -6.81 5.28
C LEU A 9 3.16 -7.40 6.68
N THR A 10 3.19 -8.72 6.78
CA THR A 10 3.20 -9.32 8.11
C THR A 10 4.51 -9.02 8.81
N GLN A 11 4.49 -9.14 10.14
CA GLN A 11 5.68 -9.00 10.97
C GLN A 11 6.86 -9.80 10.41
N ASP A 12 6.66 -11.05 9.97
CA ASP A 12 7.71 -11.89 9.37
C ASP A 12 8.36 -11.25 8.15
N CYS A 13 7.59 -10.59 7.29
CA CYS A 13 8.13 -9.87 6.15
C CYS A 13 8.94 -8.66 6.62
N TYR A 14 8.44 -7.95 7.64
CA TYR A 14 9.17 -6.89 8.35
C TYR A 14 10.40 -7.39 9.12
N GLU A 15 10.51 -8.66 9.44
CA GLU A 15 11.72 -9.21 10.06
C GLU A 15 12.70 -9.66 8.99
N LYS A 16 12.21 -10.28 7.91
CA LYS A 16 13.03 -10.78 6.80
C LYS A 16 13.83 -9.68 6.11
N ILE A 17 13.23 -8.57 5.65
CA ILE A 17 14.04 -7.51 5.02
C ILE A 17 14.96 -6.82 6.01
N TRP A 18 14.66 -6.84 7.31
CA TRP A 18 15.41 -6.13 8.33
C TRP A 18 16.59 -6.93 8.85
N HIS A 19 16.44 -8.24 9.01
CA HIS A 19 17.53 -9.11 9.43
C HIS A 19 18.40 -9.56 8.26
N LYS A 20 17.80 -9.75 7.07
CA LYS A 20 18.51 -10.30 5.92
C LYS A 20 18.98 -9.25 4.91
N PHE A 21 18.22 -8.17 4.71
CA PHE A 21 18.42 -7.27 3.57
C PHE A 21 18.74 -5.82 3.97
N ILE A 22 18.80 -5.48 5.26
CA ILE A 22 18.95 -4.07 5.70
C ILE A 22 20.22 -3.38 5.20
N ASN A 23 21.29 -4.15 5.02
CA ASN A 23 22.58 -3.66 4.53
C ASN A 23 22.68 -3.67 2.99
N CYS A 24 21.63 -4.08 2.29
CA CYS A 24 21.57 -4.04 0.83
C CYS A 24 21.26 -2.61 0.35
N THR A 25 21.74 -2.28 -0.84
CA THR A 25 21.30 -1.07 -1.54
C THR A 25 19.91 -1.30 -2.11
N PHE A 26 18.91 -0.58 -1.59
CA PHE A 26 17.55 -0.65 -2.10
C PHE A 26 17.36 0.30 -3.27
N LEU A 27 16.63 -0.16 -4.29
CA LEU A 27 16.34 0.59 -5.50
C LEU A 27 14.87 0.43 -5.89
N ILE A 28 14.24 1.54 -6.28
CA ILE A 28 12.92 1.59 -6.91
C ILE A 28 12.92 2.63 -8.03
N HIS A 29 11.89 2.60 -8.88
CA HIS A 29 11.64 3.65 -9.86
C HIS A 29 10.51 4.59 -9.41
N GLU A 30 10.49 5.80 -9.95
CA GLU A 30 9.48 6.82 -9.66
C GLU A 30 8.03 6.35 -9.85
N ASP A 31 7.76 5.50 -10.85
CA ASP A 31 6.42 4.94 -11.08
C ASP A 31 5.89 4.20 -9.84
N SER A 32 6.75 3.45 -9.16
CA SER A 32 6.39 2.79 -7.90
C SER A 32 5.93 3.78 -6.84
N ILE A 33 6.57 4.94 -6.71
CA ILE A 33 6.16 5.99 -5.75
C ILE A 33 4.86 6.65 -6.19
N ASN A 34 4.70 6.89 -7.49
CA ASN A 34 3.48 7.50 -8.02
C ASN A 34 2.27 6.58 -7.80
N GLU A 35 2.44 5.28 -7.98
CA GLU A 35 1.41 4.29 -7.66
C GLU A 35 0.97 4.40 -6.19
N LEU A 36 1.93 4.44 -5.26
CA LEU A 36 1.66 4.64 -3.83
C LEU A 36 0.86 5.90 -3.54
N LYS A 37 1.25 7.02 -4.14
CA LYS A 37 0.58 8.32 -3.93
C LYS A 37 -0.81 8.35 -4.56
N ASN A 38 -1.04 7.54 -5.60
CA ASN A 38 -2.29 7.51 -6.34
C ASN A 38 -3.37 6.67 -5.68
N ILE A 39 -3.06 5.80 -4.70
CA ILE A 39 -4.04 4.95 -4.00
C ILE A 39 -5.20 5.74 -3.37
N PHE A 40 -5.00 7.04 -3.08
CA PHE A 40 -6.01 7.92 -2.50
C PHE A 40 -6.60 8.95 -3.49
N LYS A 41 -6.12 9.00 -4.74
CA LYS A 41 -6.42 10.08 -5.70
C LYS A 41 -7.45 9.71 -6.78
N PHE A 42 -7.94 8.47 -6.83
CA PHE A 42 -8.82 8.01 -7.91
C PHE A 42 -10.15 8.78 -7.95
N LYS A 43 -10.35 9.60 -8.99
CA LYS A 43 -11.65 10.21 -9.31
C LYS A 43 -12.58 9.15 -9.90
N ALA A 44 -13.82 9.14 -9.43
CA ALA A 44 -14.83 8.14 -9.72
C ALA A 44 -15.02 7.90 -11.24
N ASN A 45 -14.90 6.62 -11.63
CA ASN A 45 -15.44 5.94 -12.83
C ASN A 45 -14.65 4.65 -13.15
N THR A 46 -13.60 4.36 -12.41
CA THR A 46 -13.05 3.01 -12.31
C THR A 46 -13.41 2.42 -10.94
N PHE A 47 -13.33 1.09 -10.81
CA PHE A 47 -13.69 0.27 -9.63
C PHE A 47 -13.05 0.67 -8.27
N TYR A 48 -12.38 1.83 -8.19
CA TYR A 48 -11.70 2.41 -7.03
C TYR A 48 -12.30 3.80 -6.74
N SER A 49 -13.05 3.94 -5.64
CA SER A 49 -13.60 5.24 -5.26
C SER A 49 -12.71 5.94 -4.23
N ASN A 50 -12.46 7.23 -4.44
CA ASN A 50 -11.77 8.10 -3.49
C ASN A 50 -12.35 7.90 -2.07
N PRO A 51 -11.54 7.54 -1.06
CA PRO A 51 -12.03 7.29 0.30
C PRO A 51 -12.62 8.53 0.96
N ILE A 52 -12.11 9.73 0.65
CA ILE A 52 -12.66 11.00 1.15
C ILE A 52 -14.09 11.19 0.60
N THR A 53 -14.28 11.11 -0.72
CA THR A 53 -15.60 11.26 -1.35
C THR A 53 -16.60 10.19 -0.87
N ARG A 54 -16.13 8.98 -0.54
CA ARG A 54 -16.99 7.96 0.06
C ARG A 54 -17.46 8.34 1.46
N LEU A 55 -16.56 8.83 2.30
CA LEU A 55 -16.85 9.17 3.68
C LEU A 55 -17.60 10.49 3.84
N GLU A 56 -17.50 11.39 2.86
CA GLU A 56 -18.39 12.56 2.74
C GLU A 56 -19.87 12.19 2.76
N LYS A 57 -20.24 10.98 2.32
CA LYS A 57 -21.64 10.52 2.33
C LYS A 57 -22.20 10.42 3.75
N ILE A 58 -21.37 10.28 4.79
CA ILE A 58 -21.80 10.17 6.19
C ILE A 58 -22.66 11.37 6.60
N LYS A 59 -22.34 12.56 6.09
CA LYS A 59 -23.06 13.81 6.41
C LYS A 59 -24.57 13.76 6.11
N ASP A 60 -24.97 12.90 5.17
CA ASP A 60 -26.34 12.75 4.69
C ASP A 60 -27.09 11.59 5.35
N TYR A 61 -26.42 10.81 6.22
CA TYR A 61 -27.07 9.69 6.89
C TYR A 61 -27.95 10.15 8.04
N LYS A 62 -29.15 9.56 8.10
CA LYS A 62 -29.97 9.57 9.31
C LYS A 62 -29.38 8.55 10.28
N LYS A 63 -29.11 8.97 11.51
CA LYS A 63 -28.64 8.09 12.59
C LYS A 63 -29.64 6.94 12.74
N THR A 64 -29.18 5.71 12.55
CA THR A 64 -29.94 4.51 12.88
C THR A 64 -29.40 3.95 14.19
N GLU A 65 -30.23 3.25 14.98
CA GLU A 65 -29.80 2.69 16.27
C GLU A 65 -28.75 1.57 16.14
N ILE A 66 -28.51 1.08 14.93
CA ILE A 66 -27.78 -0.17 14.67
C ILE A 66 -26.26 0.05 14.51
N LEU A 67 -25.82 1.21 14.01
CA LEU A 67 -24.41 1.47 13.69
C LEU A 67 -23.98 2.86 14.17
N SER A 68 -22.86 2.90 14.91
CA SER A 68 -22.19 4.16 15.26
C SER A 68 -21.61 4.85 14.01
N LEU A 69 -21.37 6.16 14.08
CA LEU A 69 -20.75 6.90 12.97
C LEU A 69 -19.37 6.34 12.59
N LYS A 70 -18.58 5.90 13.58
CA LYS A 70 -17.32 5.16 13.37
C LYS A 70 -17.56 3.84 12.62
N GLY A 71 -18.55 3.04 13.04
CA GLY A 71 -18.92 1.80 12.37
C GLY A 71 -19.38 2.03 10.92
N MET A 72 -20.11 3.11 10.67
CA MET A 72 -20.52 3.51 9.31
C MET A 72 -19.33 3.93 8.46
N ALA A 73 -18.35 4.64 9.02
CA ALA A 73 -17.13 5.00 8.31
C ALA A 73 -16.33 3.76 7.88
N ILE A 74 -16.12 2.81 8.79
CA ILE A 74 -15.45 1.53 8.47
C ILE A 74 -16.25 0.78 7.40
N LYS A 75 -17.57 0.69 7.56
CA LYS A 75 -18.45 0.06 6.58
C LYS A 75 -18.31 0.70 5.20
N LEU A 76 -18.35 2.03 5.07
CA LEU A 76 -18.21 2.72 3.78
C LEU A 76 -16.83 2.54 3.13
N LEU A 77 -15.77 2.42 3.93
CA LEU A 77 -14.43 2.11 3.42
C LEU A 77 -14.33 0.66 2.92
N LEU A 78 -15.01 -0.29 3.57
CA LEU A 78 -15.08 -1.70 3.16
C LEU A 78 -16.04 -1.92 1.97
N ASP A 79 -17.22 -1.32 2.01
CA ASP A 79 -18.34 -1.43 1.04
C ASP A 79 -18.09 -0.59 -0.23
N GLY A 80 -16.84 -0.50 -0.70
CA GLY A 80 -16.53 0.02 -2.02
C GLY A 80 -17.19 -0.83 -3.11
N GLN A 81 -18.49 -0.57 -3.35
CA GLN A 81 -19.50 -1.26 -4.15
C GLN A 81 -20.12 -2.53 -3.52
N MET A 82 -21.44 -2.43 -3.21
CA MET A 82 -22.34 -3.58 -3.07
C MET A 82 -22.34 -4.35 -4.40
N GLY A 83 -21.66 -5.50 -4.44
CA GLY A 83 -21.66 -6.37 -5.60
C GLY A 83 -20.48 -7.33 -5.59
N GLY A 84 -20.69 -8.50 -5.00
CA GLY A 84 -19.94 -9.70 -5.36
C GLY A 84 -18.53 -9.80 -4.79
N TRP A 85 -18.34 -10.91 -4.08
CA TRP A 85 -17.09 -11.65 -3.86
C TRP A 85 -15.80 -11.11 -4.51
N ILE A 86 -14.75 -11.02 -3.68
CA ILE A 86 -13.41 -10.46 -3.94
C ILE A 86 -13.36 -8.93 -3.78
N GLY A 87 -13.68 -8.50 -2.55
CA GLY A 87 -13.49 -7.12 -2.09
C GLY A 87 -12.09 -6.60 -2.44
N ASN A 88 -12.10 -5.58 -3.29
CA ASN A 88 -10.96 -4.89 -3.89
C ASN A 88 -9.82 -4.69 -2.89
N LYS A 89 -8.61 -5.20 -3.19
CA LYS A 89 -7.40 -5.08 -2.33
C LYS A 89 -7.21 -3.63 -1.85
N ASN A 90 -7.52 -2.65 -2.69
CA ASN A 90 -7.38 -1.22 -2.37
C ASN A 90 -8.36 -0.73 -1.30
N SER A 91 -9.61 -1.22 -1.27
CA SER A 91 -10.58 -0.86 -0.23
C SER A 91 -10.12 -1.34 1.15
N ARG A 92 -9.53 -2.54 1.22
CA ARG A 92 -8.94 -3.07 2.45
C ARG A 92 -7.74 -2.23 2.90
N VAL A 93 -6.83 -1.95 1.97
CA VAL A 93 -5.64 -1.11 2.20
C VAL A 93 -6.04 0.26 2.74
N GLN A 94 -7.01 0.92 2.13
CA GLN A 94 -7.54 2.21 2.59
C GLN A 94 -8.23 2.09 3.95
N THR A 95 -9.02 1.03 4.18
CA THR A 95 -9.68 0.80 5.48
C THR A 95 -8.64 0.65 6.59
N PHE A 96 -7.61 -0.16 6.38
CA PHE A 96 -6.51 -0.30 7.33
C PHE A 96 -5.80 1.03 7.57
N PHE A 97 -5.43 1.72 6.50
CA PHE A 97 -4.73 3.00 6.56
C PHE A 97 -5.51 4.09 7.32
N PHE A 98 -6.84 4.09 7.30
CA PHE A 98 -7.65 5.09 8.01
C PHE A 98 -8.30 4.59 9.32
N SER A 99 -8.09 3.33 9.69
CA SER A 99 -8.75 2.73 10.87
C SER A 99 -8.39 3.46 12.17
N ASP A 100 -7.12 3.83 12.35
CA ASP A 100 -6.61 4.61 13.47
C ASP A 100 -7.19 6.03 13.49
N VAL A 101 -7.36 6.66 12.31
CA VAL A 101 -7.98 7.98 12.20
C VAL A 101 -9.41 7.93 12.70
N ILE A 102 -10.18 6.93 12.26
CA ILE A 102 -11.58 6.71 12.67
C ILE A 102 -11.65 6.43 14.18
N ASP A 103 -10.79 5.56 14.69
CA ASP A 103 -10.75 5.20 16.11
C ASP A 103 -10.43 6.41 17.00
N SER A 104 -9.53 7.29 16.55
CA SER A 104 -9.11 8.51 17.26
C SER A 104 -10.15 9.63 17.34
N LEU A 105 -11.31 9.49 16.69
CA LEU A 105 -12.37 10.50 16.76
C LEU A 105 -13.09 10.41 18.10
N ASP A 106 -13.49 11.56 18.65
CA ASP A 106 -14.25 11.60 19.90
C ASP A 106 -15.65 11.00 19.69
N ASP A 107 -16.04 10.05 20.55
CA ASP A 107 -17.35 9.42 20.53
C ASP A 107 -18.49 10.40 20.89
N SER A 108 -18.15 11.56 21.48
CA SER A 108 -19.10 12.64 21.75
C SER A 108 -19.63 13.32 20.47
N ILE A 109 -18.90 13.21 19.34
CA ILE A 109 -19.31 13.78 18.05
C ILE A 109 -20.41 12.91 17.45
N ASN A 110 -21.65 13.20 17.82
CA ASN A 110 -22.82 12.42 17.45
C ASN A 110 -23.60 12.99 16.24
N ASN A 111 -23.24 14.18 15.78
CA ASN A 111 -23.79 14.83 14.59
C ASN A 111 -23.06 14.31 13.34
N PRO A 112 -23.76 13.72 12.34
CA PRO A 112 -23.13 13.16 11.15
C PRO A 112 -22.33 14.18 10.32
N LYS A 113 -22.76 15.45 10.27
CA LYS A 113 -22.06 16.50 9.52
C LYS A 113 -20.74 16.86 10.20
N ASP A 114 -20.78 17.10 11.51
CA ASP A 114 -19.59 17.46 12.29
C ASP A 114 -18.59 16.30 12.30
N PHE A 115 -19.08 15.07 12.49
CA PHE A 115 -18.26 13.86 12.39
C PHE A 115 -17.60 13.74 11.02
N SER A 116 -18.37 13.90 9.94
CA SER A 116 -17.85 13.82 8.57
C SER A 116 -16.79 14.89 8.33
N HIS A 117 -16.99 16.11 8.81
CA HIS A 117 -16.03 17.21 8.64
C HIS A 117 -14.69 16.90 9.32
N VAL A 118 -14.72 16.57 10.62
CA VAL A 118 -13.50 16.26 11.38
C VAL A 118 -12.79 15.02 10.82
N LEU A 119 -13.55 13.99 10.41
CA LEU A 119 -12.99 12.79 9.79
C LEU A 119 -12.22 13.14 8.51
N ILE A 120 -12.83 13.89 7.59
CA ILE A 120 -12.20 14.27 6.31
C ILE A 120 -10.96 15.11 6.52
N GLU A 121 -10.98 16.06 7.47
CA GLU A 121 -9.82 16.88 7.80
C GLU A 121 -8.65 16.01 8.26
N LYS A 122 -8.88 15.12 9.24
CA LYS A 122 -7.83 14.22 9.74
C LYS A 122 -7.31 13.28 8.66
N MET A 123 -8.19 12.73 7.82
CA MET A 123 -7.79 11.85 6.72
C MET A 123 -6.94 12.59 5.68
N THR A 124 -7.31 13.81 5.33
CA THR A 124 -6.56 14.65 4.38
C THR A 124 -5.17 14.95 4.93
N ASN A 125 -5.08 15.34 6.21
CA ASN A 125 -3.80 15.56 6.89
C ASN A 125 -2.93 14.29 6.90
N LYS A 126 -3.53 13.11 7.11
CA LYS A 126 -2.80 11.83 7.05
C LYS A 126 -2.28 11.52 5.66
N ILE A 127 -3.10 11.74 4.61
CA ILE A 127 -2.69 11.57 3.21
C ILE A 127 -1.52 12.50 2.87
N ASP A 128 -1.59 13.77 3.27
CA ASP A 128 -0.53 14.75 3.00
C ASP A 128 0.78 14.39 3.71
N THR A 129 0.69 13.93 4.96
CA THR A 129 1.85 13.45 5.71
C THR A 129 2.48 12.22 5.04
N TYR A 130 1.66 11.28 4.59
CA TYR A 130 2.12 10.11 3.83
C TYR A 130 2.76 10.50 2.50
N ASN A 131 2.18 11.44 1.75
CA ASN A 131 2.75 11.93 0.50
C ASN A 131 4.12 12.60 0.70
N LYS A 132 4.29 13.37 1.79
CA LYS A 132 5.58 13.96 2.16
C LYS A 132 6.61 12.89 2.48
N LEU A 133 6.24 11.84 3.22
CA LEU A 133 7.13 10.71 3.50
C LEU A 133 7.58 9.99 2.22
N LEU A 134 6.69 9.87 1.23
CA LEU A 134 7.00 9.29 -0.07
C LEU A 134 7.69 10.25 -1.05
N THR A 135 8.21 11.37 -0.59
CA THR A 135 8.91 12.33 -1.46
C THR A 135 10.41 12.16 -1.27
N PRO A 136 11.13 11.66 -2.29
CA PRO A 136 12.57 11.51 -2.23
C PRO A 136 13.26 12.88 -2.14
N ASN A 137 14.37 12.95 -1.40
CA ASN A 137 15.26 14.11 -1.39
C ASN A 137 16.52 13.75 -2.19
N ASN A 138 16.81 14.50 -3.25
CA ASN A 138 17.95 14.23 -4.17
C ASN A 138 17.98 12.77 -4.67
N GLY A 139 16.82 12.20 -5.01
CA GLY A 139 16.70 10.81 -5.49
C GLY A 139 16.84 9.74 -4.41
N ILE A 140 16.83 10.11 -3.12
CA ILE A 140 16.87 9.15 -2.00
C ILE A 140 15.57 9.27 -1.20
N LEU A 141 14.85 8.16 -1.09
CA LEU A 141 13.71 8.00 -0.20
C LEU A 141 14.18 7.39 1.12
N THR A 142 14.04 8.13 2.22
CA THR A 142 14.37 7.62 3.56
C THR A 142 13.10 7.13 4.25
N ILE A 143 13.04 5.82 4.49
CA ILE A 143 11.95 5.18 5.21
C ILE A 143 12.34 5.06 6.68
N ASP A 144 11.71 5.86 7.53
CA ASP A 144 11.82 5.73 8.99
C ASP A 144 10.82 4.69 9.48
N ILE A 145 11.36 3.57 9.93
CA ILE A 145 10.58 2.39 10.27
C ILE A 145 9.64 2.64 11.46
N SER A 146 10.09 3.44 12.44
CA SER A 146 9.29 3.80 13.60
C SER A 146 7.99 4.53 13.23
N LYS A 147 7.96 5.13 12.04
CA LYS A 147 6.81 5.86 11.53
C LYS A 147 5.88 5.01 10.67
N ILE A 148 6.31 3.85 10.15
CA ILE A 148 5.51 2.98 9.28
C ILE A 148 4.19 2.60 9.95
N LEU A 149 4.22 2.20 11.23
CA LEU A 149 3.01 1.83 11.98
C LEU A 149 1.96 2.94 12.06
N LEU A 150 2.39 4.18 12.28
CA LEU A 150 1.49 5.32 12.37
C LEU A 150 0.73 5.52 11.04
N TYR A 151 1.32 5.13 9.92
CA TYR A 151 0.67 5.26 8.61
C TYR A 151 -0.27 4.09 8.32
N TRP A 152 0.08 2.86 8.69
CA TRP A 152 -0.70 1.66 8.36
C TRP A 152 -1.73 1.23 9.41
N GLY A 153 -1.73 1.87 10.58
CA GLY A 153 -2.56 1.48 11.72
C GLY A 153 -1.91 0.38 12.56
N HIS A 154 -2.35 0.25 13.82
CA HIS A 154 -1.75 -0.62 14.83
C HIS A 154 -2.19 -2.10 14.73
N HIS A 155 -2.22 -2.68 13.53
CA HIS A 155 -2.75 -4.04 13.36
C HIS A 155 -1.65 -5.09 13.23
N ASN A 156 -1.64 -6.08 14.14
CA ASN A 156 -0.90 -7.35 14.07
C ASN A 156 0.64 -7.31 13.90
N ILE A 157 1.28 -6.16 14.10
CA ILE A 157 2.75 -6.09 14.15
C ILE A 157 3.16 -5.65 15.54
N ASN A 158 4.06 -6.41 16.14
CA ASN A 158 4.61 -6.09 17.44
C ASN A 158 5.28 -4.70 17.39
N LYS A 159 4.77 -3.74 18.17
CA LYS A 159 5.34 -2.39 18.29
C LYS A 159 6.83 -2.40 18.66
N TYR A 160 7.29 -3.42 19.39
CA TYR A 160 8.69 -3.60 19.77
C TYR A 160 9.62 -3.79 18.56
N LEU A 161 9.11 -4.32 17.44
CA LEU A 161 9.85 -4.46 16.17
C LEU A 161 10.34 -3.10 15.62
N PHE A 162 9.64 -2.02 15.97
CA PHE A 162 9.85 -0.70 15.39
C PHE A 162 10.33 0.34 16.40
N LEU A 163 10.70 -0.09 17.62
CA LEU A 163 11.29 0.79 18.64
C LEU A 163 12.73 1.15 18.32
N GLU A 164 13.43 0.32 17.55
CA GLU A 164 14.75 0.66 17.05
C GLU A 164 14.62 1.73 15.95
N ARG A 165 15.30 2.86 16.14
CA ARG A 165 15.39 3.94 15.13
C ARG A 165 16.25 3.46 13.96
N LYS A 166 15.68 2.60 13.13
CA LYS A 166 16.29 2.12 11.89
C LYS A 166 15.69 2.88 10.71
N LYS A 167 16.57 3.37 9.84
CA LYS A 167 16.20 4.06 8.60
C LYS A 167 16.66 3.19 7.44
N ILE A 168 15.81 3.04 6.43
CA ILE A 168 16.17 2.43 5.16
C ILE A 168 16.29 3.55 4.14
N GLU A 169 17.41 3.59 3.44
CA GLU A 169 17.59 4.49 2.30
C GLU A 169 17.33 3.70 1.02
N VAL A 170 16.41 4.22 0.21
CA VAL A 170 16.02 3.63 -1.07
C VAL A 170 16.38 4.63 -2.17
N LYS A 171 17.23 4.21 -3.09
CA LYS A 171 17.53 4.99 -4.29
C LYS A 171 16.32 4.97 -5.22
N VAL A 172 15.88 6.14 -5.61
CA VAL A 172 14.75 6.34 -6.52
C VAL A 172 15.31 6.77 -7.85
N LEU A 173 15.12 5.92 -8.86
CA LEU A 173 15.55 6.18 -10.22
C LEU A 173 14.42 6.74 -11.07
N PRO A 174 14.73 7.62 -12.03
CA PRO A 174 13.74 8.08 -13.00
C PRO A 174 13.20 6.91 -13.82
N ASN A 175 11.98 7.06 -14.30
CA ASN A 175 11.42 6.15 -15.30
C ASN A 175 12.13 6.40 -16.63
N ASN A 176 12.84 5.39 -17.15
CA ASN A 176 13.61 5.49 -18.40
C ASN A 176 12.95 4.77 -19.60
N GLU A 177 11.78 4.18 -19.39
CA GLU A 177 10.96 3.52 -20.42
C GLU A 177 9.46 3.70 -20.15
N SER A 178 8.63 3.44 -21.16
CA SER A 178 7.18 3.54 -21.10
C SER A 178 6.52 2.19 -20.85
N MET A 179 5.48 2.21 -20.01
CA MET A 179 4.61 1.05 -19.77
C MET A 179 3.83 0.62 -21.03
N GLU A 180 3.74 1.49 -22.05
CA GLU A 180 3.13 1.20 -23.35
C GLU A 180 3.88 0.14 -24.16
N MET A 181 5.11 -0.20 -23.78
CA MET A 181 5.84 -1.33 -24.35
C MET A 181 5.18 -2.70 -24.08
N PHE A 182 4.18 -2.74 -23.20
CA PHE A 182 3.47 -3.94 -22.76
C PHE A 182 1.97 -3.91 -23.12
N VAL A 183 1.60 -3.19 -24.20
CA VAL A 183 0.21 -3.01 -24.64
C VAL A 183 -0.57 -4.30 -24.88
N ASP A 184 0.11 -5.40 -25.18
CA ASP A 184 -0.53 -6.70 -25.43
C ASP A 184 -0.87 -7.47 -24.14
N GLN A 185 -0.44 -6.99 -22.97
CA GLN A 185 -0.74 -7.61 -21.68
C GLN A 185 -1.98 -6.99 -21.01
N PRO A 186 -2.75 -7.77 -20.21
CA PRO A 186 -3.81 -7.26 -19.34
C PRO A 186 -3.30 -6.15 -18.41
N VAL A 187 -4.13 -5.16 -18.11
CA VAL A 187 -3.74 -3.95 -17.34
C VAL A 187 -3.00 -4.26 -16.03
N ALA A 188 -3.42 -5.30 -15.31
CA ALA A 188 -2.79 -5.70 -14.05
C ALA A 188 -1.38 -6.30 -14.28
N THR A 189 -1.24 -7.20 -15.25
CA THR A 189 0.04 -7.84 -15.60
C THR A 189 1.02 -6.86 -16.24
N ARG A 190 0.51 -5.91 -17.02
CA ARG A 190 1.28 -4.88 -17.72
C ARG A 190 2.18 -4.08 -16.78
N ARG A 191 1.61 -3.66 -15.64
CA ARG A 191 2.31 -2.83 -14.65
C ARG A 191 3.41 -3.61 -13.94
N ASP A 192 3.09 -4.81 -13.48
CA ASP A 192 4.06 -5.66 -12.82
C ASP A 192 5.23 -5.99 -13.78
N SER A 193 4.93 -6.37 -15.03
CA SER A 193 5.95 -6.60 -16.07
C SER A 193 6.85 -5.40 -16.30
N TYR A 194 6.28 -4.19 -16.33
CA TYR A 194 7.04 -2.95 -16.43
C TYR A 194 7.99 -2.77 -15.24
N HIS A 195 7.53 -2.98 -14.00
CA HIS A 195 8.41 -2.89 -12.82
C HIS A 195 9.54 -3.92 -12.85
N TYR A 196 9.27 -5.16 -13.23
CA TYR A 196 10.32 -6.18 -13.37
C TYR A 196 11.32 -5.81 -14.46
N HIS A 197 10.83 -5.32 -15.59
CA HIS A 197 11.68 -4.91 -16.71
C HIS A 197 12.65 -3.80 -16.31
N MET A 198 12.13 -2.75 -15.67
CA MET A 198 12.92 -1.63 -15.17
C MET A 198 14.01 -2.11 -14.20
N LEU A 199 13.67 -2.95 -13.21
CA LEU A 199 14.63 -3.48 -12.25
C LEU A 199 15.70 -4.37 -12.89
N LYS A 200 15.31 -5.23 -13.85
CA LYS A 200 16.27 -6.09 -14.57
C LYS A 200 17.23 -5.29 -15.44
N LYS A 201 16.79 -4.18 -16.03
CA LYS A 201 17.64 -3.27 -16.80
C LYS A 201 18.72 -2.62 -15.93
N GLU A 202 18.39 -2.32 -14.67
CA GLU A 202 19.35 -1.86 -13.66
C GLU A 202 20.30 -2.96 -13.17
N LYS A 203 20.15 -4.21 -13.67
CA LYS A 203 20.97 -5.37 -13.32
C LYS A 203 21.06 -5.60 -11.81
N VAL A 204 19.90 -5.57 -11.14
CA VAL A 204 19.83 -5.88 -9.71
C VAL A 204 20.04 -7.36 -9.45
N ASP A 205 20.81 -7.68 -8.42
CA ASP A 205 21.09 -9.08 -8.04
C ASP A 205 19.84 -9.80 -7.51
N LEU A 206 18.96 -9.05 -6.85
CA LEU A 206 17.80 -9.58 -6.12
C LEU A 206 16.56 -8.69 -6.29
N ILE A 207 15.42 -9.31 -6.58
CA ILE A 207 14.12 -8.65 -6.57
C ILE A 207 13.25 -9.24 -5.46
N LEU A 208 12.80 -8.37 -4.55
CA LEU A 208 11.83 -8.71 -3.51
C LEU A 208 10.40 -8.57 -4.06
N VAL A 209 9.61 -9.63 -3.94
CA VAL A 209 8.23 -9.70 -4.48
C VAL A 209 7.22 -10.07 -3.39
N GLY A 210 6.06 -9.43 -3.40
CA GLY A 210 4.98 -9.69 -2.44
C GLY A 210 3.94 -10.73 -2.90
N ASP A 211 3.95 -11.11 -4.18
CA ASP A 211 2.99 -12.04 -4.77
C ASP A 211 3.68 -13.34 -5.22
N ALA A 212 3.10 -14.48 -4.86
CA ALA A 212 3.57 -15.80 -5.27
C ALA A 212 3.33 -16.07 -6.78
N ASN A 213 2.41 -15.34 -7.42
CA ASN A 213 2.09 -15.47 -8.85
C ASN A 213 2.98 -14.61 -9.76
N TYR A 214 4.09 -14.06 -9.25
CA TYR A 214 4.99 -13.17 -9.99
C TYR A 214 5.46 -13.71 -11.35
N LYS A 215 5.53 -15.04 -11.51
CA LYS A 215 6.02 -15.71 -12.73
C LYS A 215 5.23 -15.32 -13.97
N ASN A 216 3.92 -15.07 -13.83
CA ASN A 216 3.05 -14.66 -14.93
C ASN A 216 3.23 -13.20 -15.33
N ASN A 217 3.97 -12.44 -14.51
CA ASN A 217 4.17 -11.00 -14.65
C ASN A 217 5.63 -10.67 -14.96
N ILE A 218 6.47 -11.66 -15.28
CA ILE A 218 7.85 -11.39 -15.71
C ILE A 218 7.80 -10.91 -17.16
N CYS A 219 8.49 -9.80 -17.43
CA CYS A 219 8.69 -9.29 -18.78
C CYS A 219 9.33 -10.37 -19.68
N PRO A 220 8.69 -10.75 -20.80
CA PRO A 220 9.16 -11.82 -21.67
C PRO A 220 10.25 -11.38 -22.66
N CYS A 221 10.74 -10.13 -22.61
CA CYS A 221 11.71 -9.62 -23.57
C CYS A 221 13.08 -10.32 -23.45
N GLU A 222 13.85 -10.35 -24.54
CA GLU A 222 15.14 -11.06 -24.61
C GLU A 222 16.15 -10.55 -23.57
N ASN A 223 16.18 -9.23 -23.31
CA ASN A 223 17.01 -8.63 -22.27
C ASN A 223 16.64 -9.13 -20.87
N CYS A 224 15.33 -9.27 -20.59
CA CYS A 224 14.86 -9.77 -19.30
C CYS A 224 15.06 -11.28 -19.14
N ASN A 225 15.04 -12.04 -20.24
CA ASN A 225 15.27 -13.49 -20.21
C ASN A 225 16.75 -13.85 -20.09
N SER A 226 17.64 -13.04 -20.66
CA SER A 226 19.09 -13.26 -20.65
C SER A 226 19.73 -12.92 -19.30
N TYR A 227 19.25 -11.88 -18.61
CA TYR A 227 19.75 -11.53 -17.28
C TYR A 227 19.06 -12.34 -16.17
N LYS A 228 19.85 -13.12 -15.42
CA LYS A 228 19.39 -13.86 -14.24
C LYS A 228 19.54 -13.00 -12.99
N CYS A 229 18.42 -12.66 -12.36
CA CYS A 229 18.35 -12.09 -11.02
C CYS A 229 17.68 -13.09 -10.07
N GLU A 230 18.08 -13.10 -8.80
CA GLU A 230 17.37 -13.85 -7.77
C GLU A 230 16.00 -13.19 -7.53
N ILE A 231 14.97 -14.00 -7.31
CA ILE A 231 13.65 -13.53 -6.90
C ILE A 231 13.35 -14.09 -5.51
N TYR A 232 13.15 -13.20 -4.54
CA TYR A 232 12.77 -13.58 -3.18
C TYR A 232 11.33 -13.16 -2.88
N ILE A 233 10.48 -14.17 -2.69
CA ILE A 233 9.08 -13.97 -2.32
C ILE A 233 9.03 -13.69 -0.82
N LEU A 234 8.56 -12.50 -0.46
CA LEU A 234 8.22 -12.15 0.91
C LEU A 234 6.91 -12.86 1.26
N LYS A 235 7.04 -14.13 1.66
CA LYS A 235 5.93 -14.95 2.13
C LYS A 235 5.62 -14.61 3.58
N ASP A 236 4.32 -14.45 3.79
CA ASP A 236 3.65 -14.52 5.07
C ASP A 236 3.45 -16.00 5.45
N ASP A 237 4.49 -16.62 6.00
CA ASP A 237 4.46 -18.03 6.40
C ASP A 237 3.53 -18.23 7.60
N ALA A 238 3.44 -17.23 8.49
CA ALA A 238 2.49 -17.19 9.61
C ALA A 238 1.02 -17.28 9.18
N ARG A 239 0.58 -16.56 8.14
CA ARG A 239 -0.81 -16.68 7.63
C ARG A 239 -1.11 -18.05 7.04
N LYS A 240 -0.14 -18.69 6.38
CA LYS A 240 -0.35 -20.06 5.87
C LYS A 240 -0.48 -21.07 7.00
N GLN A 241 0.32 -20.92 8.06
CA GLN A 241 0.20 -21.75 9.25
C GLN A 241 -1.11 -21.50 10.01
N LEU A 242 -1.49 -20.24 10.22
CA LEU A 242 -2.74 -19.85 10.89
C LEU A 242 -4.00 -20.29 10.13
N LEU A 243 -3.94 -20.34 8.80
CA LEU A 243 -5.06 -20.80 7.95
C LEU A 243 -4.98 -22.30 7.60
N GLY A 244 -3.97 -23.03 8.09
CA GLY A 244 -3.79 -24.45 7.78
C GLY A 244 -3.55 -24.75 6.30
N LEU A 245 -2.97 -23.81 5.55
CA LEU A 245 -2.75 -23.90 4.09
C LEU A 245 -1.33 -24.40 3.75
N GLY A 246 -0.81 -25.32 4.56
CA GLY A 246 0.52 -25.92 4.43
C GLY A 246 0.56 -27.11 3.48
#